data_AF-A0A6G0TFV6-F1
#
_entry.id   AF-A0A6G0TFV6-F1
#
_cell.length_a   1.000
_cell.length_b   1.000
_cell.length_c   1.000
_cell.angle_alpha   90.00
_cell.angle_beta   90.00
_cell.angle_gamma   90.00
#
_symmetry.space_group_name_H-M   'P 1'
#
loop_
_entity.id
_entity.type
_entity.pdbx_description
1 polymer ?
#
loop_
_entity_poly.entity_id
_entity_poly.type
_entity_poly.pdbx_seq_one_letter_code
_entity_poly.pdbx_strand_id
1 'polypeptide(L)'
;MSTYNLDTAHYYTASGLNFDAMLKYTGQKLELLCDYDVLLMFENGNNLYGYAMLEYMPYGNFNCSPVKINIQLWKNSHRAENWSKAELFIRNQVKWVEPNLDGLSELTPKSARGRVYEVDISYPQHLHDKHNDLPFLPQNSIPQGSKVRKLMATFERKENYIVHYRNLQQAIDNGLIVEK
;
A
#
# COMPACT_ATOMS: atom_id res chain seq x y z
N MET A 1 26.79 20.76 -10.18
CA MET A 1 26.48 19.47 -9.51
C MET A 1 26.60 19.61 -7.97
N SER A 2 26.01 20.64 -7.36
CA SER A 2 26.19 20.95 -5.92
C SER A 2 24.92 20.78 -5.06
N THR A 3 23.79 20.42 -5.66
CA THR A 3 22.48 20.50 -4.97
C THR A 3 22.26 19.38 -3.95
N TYR A 4 22.70 18.14 -4.25
CA TYR A 4 22.52 16.97 -3.35
C TYR A 4 23.83 16.28 -2.99
N ASN A 5 24.98 16.80 -3.45
CA ASN A 5 26.29 16.13 -3.37
C ASN A 5 26.24 14.68 -3.86
N LEU A 6 25.39 14.40 -4.86
CA LEU A 6 25.30 13.13 -5.58
C LEU A 6 25.73 13.41 -7.01
N ASP A 7 26.63 12.60 -7.53
CA ASP A 7 27.05 12.69 -8.93
C ASP A 7 26.05 11.94 -9.80
N THR A 8 25.38 12.67 -10.68
CA THR A 8 24.37 12.14 -11.59
C THR A 8 24.93 11.10 -12.57
N ALA A 9 26.24 11.14 -12.85
CA ALA A 9 26.90 10.18 -13.74
C ALA A 9 26.96 8.75 -13.16
N HIS A 10 26.74 8.58 -11.85
CA HIS A 10 26.69 7.26 -11.21
C HIS A 10 25.30 6.58 -11.28
N TYR A 11 24.30 7.23 -11.88
CA TYR A 11 22.92 6.72 -11.90
C TYR A 11 22.47 6.38 -13.32
N TYR A 12 21.92 5.18 -13.48
CA TYR A 12 21.32 4.73 -14.75
C TYR A 12 19.98 5.41 -15.05
N THR A 13 19.25 5.85 -14.03
CA THR A 13 17.90 6.44 -14.18
C THR A 13 17.70 7.64 -13.25
N ALA A 14 16.87 8.60 -13.67
CA ALA A 14 16.51 9.76 -12.86
C ALA A 14 15.76 9.35 -11.57
N SER A 15 14.93 8.29 -11.62
CA SER A 15 14.23 7.79 -10.44
C SER A 15 15.18 7.23 -9.39
N GLY A 16 16.25 6.53 -9.79
CA GLY A 16 17.28 6.05 -8.87
C GLY A 16 18.01 7.21 -8.17
N LEU A 17 18.38 8.24 -8.94
CA LEU A 17 18.98 9.46 -8.38
C LEU A 17 18.04 10.16 -7.40
N ASN A 18 16.76 10.31 -7.75
CA ASN A 18 15.77 10.97 -6.89
C ASN A 18 15.55 10.21 -5.58
N PHE A 19 15.53 8.87 -5.64
CA PHE A 19 15.39 8.02 -4.46
C PHE A 19 16.59 8.16 -3.51
N ASP A 20 17.82 8.11 -4.03
CA ASP A 20 19.03 8.30 -3.23
C ASP A 20 19.14 9.73 -2.68
N ALA A 21 18.76 10.74 -3.47
CA ALA A 21 18.70 12.12 -3.02
C ALA A 21 17.71 12.28 -1.85
N MET A 22 16.54 11.65 -1.94
CA MET A 22 15.54 11.61 -0.87
C MET A 22 16.10 10.92 0.38
N LEU A 23 16.71 9.74 0.27
CA LEU A 23 17.30 9.03 1.41
C LEU A 23 18.38 9.86 2.10
N LYS A 24 19.25 10.50 1.31
CA LYS A 24 20.33 11.35 1.81
C LYS A 24 19.82 12.61 2.49
N TYR A 25 18.81 13.27 1.92
CA TYR A 25 18.20 14.46 2.50
C TYR A 25 17.48 14.16 3.82
N THR A 26 16.81 13.00 3.88
CA THR A 26 16.00 12.60 5.04
C THR A 26 16.80 11.84 6.11
N GLY A 27 18.02 11.38 5.78
CA GLY A 27 18.89 10.61 6.66
C GLY A 27 18.34 9.22 7.02
N GLN A 28 17.34 8.73 6.29
CA GLN A 28 16.69 7.45 6.58
C GLN A 28 17.57 6.28 6.15
N LYS A 29 17.57 5.22 6.95
CA LYS A 29 18.21 3.95 6.62
C LYS A 29 17.12 2.93 6.30
N LEU A 30 17.23 2.30 5.14
CA LEU A 30 16.37 1.19 4.75
C LEU A 30 16.89 -0.09 5.41
N GLU A 31 15.99 -0.84 6.02
CA GLU A 31 16.26 -2.20 6.49
C GLU A 31 15.80 -3.22 5.45
N LEU A 32 16.42 -4.40 5.48
CA LEU A 32 16.05 -5.49 4.59
C LEU A 32 14.75 -6.16 5.06
N LEU A 33 13.85 -6.44 4.12
CA LEU A 33 12.71 -7.32 4.34
C LEU A 33 13.21 -8.76 4.49
N CYS A 34 13.11 -9.33 5.70
CA CYS A 34 13.54 -10.69 5.98
C CYS A 34 12.40 -11.73 5.86
N ASP A 35 11.14 -11.29 5.77
CA ASP A 35 9.96 -12.15 5.64
C ASP A 35 9.56 -12.30 4.17
N TYR A 36 9.59 -13.54 3.66
CA TYR A 36 9.18 -13.85 2.29
C TYR A 36 7.69 -13.58 2.06
N ASP A 37 6.84 -13.87 3.04
CA ASP A 37 5.39 -13.71 2.88
C ASP A 37 4.98 -12.24 2.86
N VAL A 38 5.67 -11.39 3.64
CA VAL A 38 5.49 -9.93 3.58
C VAL A 38 5.93 -9.39 2.22
N LEU A 39 7.07 -9.86 1.69
CA LEU A 39 7.54 -9.47 0.36
C LEU A 39 6.50 -9.85 -0.71
N LEU A 40 6.02 -11.10 -0.67
CA LEU A 40 5.02 -11.61 -1.60
C LEU A 40 3.71 -10.82 -1.51
N MET A 41 3.31 -10.39 -0.30
CA MET A 41 2.13 -9.55 -0.11
C MET A 41 2.28 -8.19 -0.80
N PHE A 42 3.44 -7.54 -0.69
CA PHE A 42 3.71 -6.28 -1.37
C PHE A 42 3.84 -6.43 -2.89
N GLU A 43 4.42 -7.52 -3.38
CA GLU A 43 4.49 -7.80 -4.83
C GLU A 43 3.11 -8.10 -5.44
N ASN A 44 2.26 -8.81 -4.71
CA ASN A 44 0.91 -9.16 -5.17
C ASN A 44 -0.11 -8.02 -4.96
N GLY A 45 0.14 -7.09 -4.02
CA GLY A 45 -0.63 -5.88 -3.77
C GLY A 45 -0.58 -4.88 -4.93
N ASN A 46 -1.25 -5.19 -6.04
CA ASN A 46 -1.22 -4.45 -7.31
C ASN A 46 -2.05 -3.15 -7.35
N ASN A 47 -2.44 -2.63 -6.20
CA ASN A 47 -3.36 -1.51 -6.02
C ASN A 47 -2.73 -0.33 -5.27
N LEU A 48 -1.40 -0.31 -5.18
CA LEU A 48 -0.62 0.89 -4.89
C LEU A 48 -0.57 1.79 -6.15
N TYR A 49 -1.72 2.16 -6.71
CA TYR A 49 -1.82 3.26 -7.67
C TYR A 49 -2.93 4.19 -7.19
N GLY A 50 -2.66 5.50 -7.17
CA GLY A 50 -3.54 6.51 -6.58
C GLY A 50 -3.09 7.00 -5.20
N TYR A 51 -4.02 7.43 -4.35
CA TYR A 51 -3.72 8.11 -3.07
C TYR A 51 -2.92 7.24 -2.08
N ALA A 52 -2.92 5.90 -2.25
CA ALA A 52 -2.09 4.98 -1.47
C ALA A 52 -0.58 5.09 -1.78
N MET A 53 -0.19 5.55 -2.98
CA MET A 53 1.22 5.85 -3.33
C MET A 53 1.74 7.16 -2.76
N LEU A 54 0.84 8.04 -2.32
CA LEU A 54 1.22 9.27 -1.61
C LEU A 54 1.62 8.98 -0.15
N GLU A 55 1.44 7.75 0.31
CA GLU A 55 1.87 7.31 1.62
C GLU A 55 3.30 6.79 1.59
N TYR A 56 4.02 7.06 2.66
CA TYR A 56 5.39 6.60 2.81
C TYR A 56 5.40 5.07 2.98
N MET A 57 6.40 4.40 2.40
CA MET A 57 6.62 2.97 2.60
C MET A 57 7.32 2.70 3.95
N PRO A 58 7.05 1.55 4.59
CA PRO A 58 7.80 1.13 5.76
C PRO A 58 9.26 0.88 5.40
N TYR A 59 10.18 1.41 6.20
CA TYR A 59 11.63 1.29 5.96
C TYR A 59 12.38 0.42 6.99
N GLY A 60 11.70 -0.19 7.97
CA GLY A 60 12.34 -1.13 8.90
C GLY A 60 11.57 -1.66 10.11
N ASN A 61 12.27 -2.48 10.91
CA ASN A 61 11.89 -3.29 12.06
C ASN A 61 10.85 -4.38 11.75
N PHE A 62 10.96 -5.06 10.61
CA PHE A 62 10.05 -6.14 10.21
C PHE A 62 10.05 -7.27 11.25
N ASN A 63 8.88 -7.62 11.79
CA ASN A 63 8.73 -8.73 12.74
C ASN A 63 8.03 -9.90 12.05
N CYS A 64 8.81 -10.93 11.73
CA CYS A 64 8.35 -12.11 10.99
C CYS A 64 7.73 -13.11 11.97
N SER A 65 6.46 -13.45 11.79
CA SER A 65 5.75 -14.48 12.55
C SER A 65 4.96 -15.34 11.56
N PRO A 66 5.04 -16.68 11.62
CA PRO A 66 4.77 -17.56 10.46
C PRO A 66 3.29 -17.84 10.16
N VAL A 67 2.37 -17.05 10.69
CA VAL A 67 0.93 -17.21 10.44
C VAL A 67 0.34 -15.83 10.50
N LYS A 68 -0.42 -15.38 9.48
CA LYS A 68 -1.52 -14.37 9.52
C LYS A 68 -1.78 -13.75 8.13
N ILE A 69 -2.96 -13.12 8.01
CA ILE A 69 -3.58 -12.64 6.76
C ILE A 69 -3.48 -11.10 6.63
N ASN A 70 -3.24 -10.39 7.74
CA ASN A 70 -3.25 -8.92 7.79
C ASN A 70 -1.93 -8.35 8.32
N ILE A 71 -1.46 -7.25 7.71
CA ILE A 71 -0.26 -6.52 8.15
C ILE A 71 -0.67 -5.18 8.77
N GLN A 72 -0.11 -4.86 9.94
CA GLN A 72 -0.16 -3.52 10.53
C GLN A 72 1.19 -2.81 10.35
N LEU A 73 1.14 -1.62 9.76
CA LEU A 73 2.17 -0.59 9.66
C LEU A 73 1.96 0.47 10.76
N TRP A 74 3.02 1.10 11.27
CA TRP A 74 2.95 2.22 12.24
C TRP A 74 3.50 3.52 11.61
N LYS A 75 3.08 4.70 12.08
CA LYS A 75 3.66 6.02 11.75
C LYS A 75 4.13 6.69 13.05
N ASN A 76 5.15 7.54 12.96
CA ASN A 76 5.58 8.35 14.12
C ASN A 76 4.65 9.54 14.39
N SER A 77 4.38 9.79 15.67
CA SER A 77 3.76 11.00 16.20
C SER A 77 4.77 11.80 17.03
N HIS A 78 5.68 12.53 16.40
CA HIS A 78 6.46 13.56 17.09
C HIS A 78 6.52 14.85 16.24
N ARG A 79 5.73 15.84 16.68
CA ARG A 79 5.73 17.28 16.33
C ARG A 79 5.38 17.68 14.89
N ALA A 80 4.11 18.01 14.65
CA ALA A 80 3.65 18.70 13.45
C ALA A 80 2.94 20.02 13.84
N GLU A 81 3.71 21.10 13.98
CA GLU A 81 3.16 22.47 14.11
C GLU A 81 3.44 23.35 12.88
N ASN A 82 4.10 22.83 11.83
CA ASN A 82 4.35 23.60 10.59
C ASN A 82 3.98 22.80 9.35
N TRP A 83 2.98 23.29 8.61
CA TRP A 83 2.33 22.66 7.45
C TRP A 83 3.08 22.84 6.11
N SER A 84 4.42 22.86 6.11
CA SER A 84 5.20 23.14 4.88
C SER A 84 6.40 22.23 4.64
N LYS A 85 6.49 21.08 5.32
CA LYS A 85 7.52 20.07 5.03
C LYS A 85 6.90 18.69 4.96
N ALA A 86 7.22 17.99 3.88
CA ALA A 86 6.91 16.58 3.62
C ALA A 86 7.71 15.67 4.57
N GLU A 87 7.44 15.77 5.87
CA GLU A 87 8.13 15.03 6.93
C GLU A 87 7.09 14.30 7.80
N LEU A 88 6.50 13.24 7.26
CA LEU A 88 5.74 12.26 8.04
C LEU A 88 6.39 10.88 7.89
N PHE A 89 7.50 10.68 8.59
CA PHE A 89 8.35 9.50 8.45
C PHE A 89 7.80 8.28 9.22
N ILE A 90 7.66 7.15 8.52
CA ILE A 90 7.20 5.86 9.08
C ILE A 90 8.36 5.11 9.75
N ARG A 91 8.65 5.40 11.02
CA ARG A 91 9.29 4.35 11.83
C ARG A 91 8.24 3.28 12.16
N ASN A 92 8.68 2.02 12.11
CA ASN A 92 8.30 0.90 12.98
C ASN A 92 7.43 -0.21 12.35
N GLN A 93 8.01 -1.41 12.37
CA GLN A 93 7.37 -2.68 12.71
C GLN A 93 6.18 -3.07 11.84
N VAL A 94 6.48 -3.72 10.72
CA VAL A 94 5.53 -4.65 10.10
C VAL A 94 5.28 -5.77 11.09
N LYS A 95 4.05 -5.84 11.57
CA LYS A 95 3.58 -6.95 12.39
C LYS A 95 2.38 -7.55 11.73
N TRP A 96 2.42 -8.86 11.66
CA TRP A 96 1.24 -9.64 11.38
C TRP A 96 0.22 -9.50 12.52
N VAL A 97 -1.04 -9.24 12.16
CA VAL A 97 -2.18 -9.14 13.08
C VAL A 97 -3.24 -10.19 12.76
N GLU A 98 -4.16 -10.41 13.69
CA GLU A 98 -5.25 -11.37 13.51
C GLU A 98 -6.12 -11.04 12.28
N PRO A 99 -6.66 -12.07 11.62
CA PRO A 99 -7.44 -11.93 10.39
C PRO A 99 -8.87 -11.46 10.68
N ASN A 100 -9.01 -10.25 11.22
CA ASN A 100 -10.30 -9.62 11.44
C ASN A 100 -10.28 -8.15 10.95
N LEU A 101 -11.48 -7.59 10.76
CA LEU A 101 -11.66 -6.19 10.37
C LEU A 101 -11.67 -5.24 11.58
N ASP A 102 -11.37 -5.73 12.79
CA ASP A 102 -11.51 -4.96 14.01
C ASP A 102 -10.57 -3.74 14.01
N GLY A 103 -11.14 -2.57 14.22
CA GLY A 103 -10.42 -1.30 14.16
C GLY A 103 -10.17 -0.78 12.74
N LEU A 104 -10.68 -1.42 11.66
CA LEU A 104 -10.64 -0.85 10.31
C LEU A 104 -11.33 0.52 10.28
N SER A 105 -12.52 0.64 10.87
CA SER A 105 -13.28 1.91 10.95
C SER A 105 -12.59 2.97 11.82
N GLU A 106 -11.72 2.57 12.74
CA GLU A 106 -10.95 3.48 13.61
C GLU A 106 -9.70 4.03 12.92
N LEU A 107 -9.28 3.46 11.79
CA LEU A 107 -8.13 3.94 11.04
C LEU A 107 -8.51 5.20 10.26
N THR A 108 -7.79 6.28 10.55
CA THR A 108 -7.92 7.55 9.85
C THR A 108 -6.67 7.81 9.00
N PRO A 109 -6.72 8.73 8.04
CA PRO A 109 -5.54 9.09 7.26
C PRO A 109 -4.34 9.56 8.12
N LYS A 110 -4.64 10.18 9.27
CA LYS A 110 -3.65 10.68 10.23
C LYS A 110 -3.25 9.65 11.28
N SER A 111 -3.83 8.45 11.27
CA SER A 111 -3.53 7.44 12.27
C SER A 111 -2.05 7.10 12.25
N ALA A 112 -1.48 6.97 13.44
CA ALA A 112 -0.12 6.50 13.67
C ALA A 112 0.06 5.02 13.30
N ARG A 113 -0.90 4.43 12.59
CA ARG A 113 -0.89 3.04 12.15
C ARG A 113 -1.72 2.90 10.88
N GLY A 114 -1.29 2.07 9.93
CA GLY A 114 -2.01 1.70 8.71
C GLY A 114 -2.04 0.18 8.56
N ARG A 115 -2.99 -0.39 7.81
CA ARG A 115 -3.08 -1.84 7.61
C ARG A 115 -3.14 -2.23 6.14
N VAL A 116 -2.65 -3.41 5.82
CA VAL A 116 -2.90 -4.11 4.56
C VAL A 116 -3.67 -5.36 4.91
N TYR A 117 -4.73 -5.62 4.14
CA TYR A 117 -5.65 -6.71 4.32
C TYR A 117 -5.58 -7.65 3.13
N GLU A 118 -5.68 -8.95 3.36
CA GLU A 118 -6.01 -9.94 2.35
C GLU A 118 -7.45 -10.38 2.61
N VAL A 119 -8.36 -10.04 1.70
CA VAL A 119 -9.81 -10.18 1.91
C VAL A 119 -10.52 -10.71 0.68
N ASP A 120 -11.66 -11.36 0.89
CA ASP A 120 -12.58 -11.73 -0.18
C ASP A 120 -13.64 -10.64 -0.36
N ILE A 121 -13.85 -10.20 -1.59
CA ILE A 121 -14.72 -9.05 -1.89
C ILE A 121 -15.72 -9.41 -2.98
N SER A 122 -16.99 -9.17 -2.70
CA SER A 122 -18.05 -9.22 -3.70
C SER A 122 -18.47 -7.84 -4.18
N TYR A 123 -18.85 -7.79 -5.46
CA TYR A 123 -19.27 -6.58 -6.15
C TYR A 123 -20.77 -6.68 -6.49
N PRO A 124 -21.66 -6.07 -5.68
CA PRO A 124 -23.09 -6.13 -5.92
C PRO A 124 -23.49 -5.65 -7.31
N GLN A 125 -24.38 -6.38 -7.98
CA GLN A 125 -24.79 -6.10 -9.36
C GLN A 125 -25.42 -4.71 -9.53
N HIS A 126 -26.15 -4.24 -8.52
CA HIS A 126 -26.78 -2.91 -8.54
C HIS A 126 -25.78 -1.74 -8.56
N LEU A 127 -24.48 -2.00 -8.30
CA LEU A 127 -23.41 -1.00 -8.36
C LEU A 127 -22.70 -0.96 -9.72
N HIS A 128 -22.96 -1.91 -10.62
CA HIS A 128 -22.21 -2.03 -11.89
C HIS A 128 -22.42 -0.80 -12.77
N ASP A 129 -23.67 -0.35 -12.94
CA ASP A 129 -23.97 0.85 -13.72
C ASP A 129 -23.35 2.11 -13.09
N LYS A 130 -23.37 2.20 -11.75
CA LYS A 130 -22.82 3.35 -11.01
C LYS A 130 -21.30 3.43 -11.11
N HIS A 131 -20.62 2.29 -11.17
CA HIS A 131 -19.17 2.19 -11.14
C HIS A 131 -18.56 1.75 -12.48
N ASN A 132 -19.31 1.86 -13.58
CA ASN A 132 -18.91 1.42 -14.92
C ASN A 132 -17.62 2.10 -15.43
N ASP A 133 -17.43 3.37 -15.12
CA ASP A 133 -16.27 4.13 -15.60
C ASP A 133 -14.99 3.75 -14.84
N LEU A 134 -15.10 3.53 -13.52
CA LEU A 134 -13.95 3.24 -12.66
C LEU A 134 -14.32 2.25 -11.54
N PRO A 135 -14.36 0.94 -11.86
CA PRO A 135 -14.58 -0.09 -10.85
C PRO A 135 -13.50 -0.07 -9.76
N PHE A 136 -13.94 -0.14 -8.50
CA PHE A 136 -13.04 -0.27 -7.36
C PHE A 136 -12.22 -1.56 -7.40
N LEU A 137 -11.03 -1.49 -6.81
CA LEU A 137 -10.15 -2.62 -6.53
C LEU A 137 -9.79 -3.44 -7.78
N PRO A 138 -9.21 -2.83 -8.83
CA PRO A 138 -8.84 -3.57 -10.03
C PRO A 138 -7.84 -4.70 -9.69
N GLN A 139 -7.92 -5.79 -10.47
CA GLN A 139 -7.13 -7.00 -10.24
C GLN A 139 -6.08 -7.18 -11.33
N ASN A 140 -4.89 -7.63 -10.95
CA ASN A 140 -3.86 -7.98 -11.92
C ASN A 140 -4.09 -9.39 -12.47
N SER A 141 -4.66 -9.50 -13.67
CA SER A 141 -5.00 -10.78 -14.30
C SER A 141 -4.65 -10.79 -15.80
N ILE A 142 -4.72 -11.96 -16.43
CA ILE A 142 -4.46 -12.09 -17.87
C ILE A 142 -5.82 -12.03 -18.58
N PRO A 143 -6.09 -10.99 -19.39
CA PRO A 143 -7.34 -10.91 -20.13
C PRO A 143 -7.43 -12.01 -21.19
N GLN A 144 -8.66 -12.40 -21.52
CA GLN A 144 -8.92 -13.40 -22.55
C GLN A 144 -8.24 -13.01 -23.87
N GLY A 145 -7.45 -13.93 -24.44
CA GLY A 145 -6.70 -13.69 -25.67
C GLY A 145 -5.36 -12.96 -25.50
N SER A 146 -4.94 -12.66 -24.27
CA SER A 146 -3.60 -12.13 -23.98
C SER A 146 -2.70 -13.16 -23.30
N LYS A 147 -1.38 -12.93 -23.35
CA LYS A 147 -0.36 -13.63 -22.58
C LYS A 147 0.26 -12.76 -21.49
N VAL A 148 -0.13 -11.48 -21.46
CA VAL A 148 0.47 -10.46 -20.59
C VAL A 148 -0.52 -10.12 -19.50
N ARG A 149 -0.03 -10.09 -18.25
CA ARG A 149 -0.79 -9.61 -17.10
C ARG A 149 -1.10 -8.13 -17.24
N LYS A 150 -2.35 -7.75 -16.99
CA LYS A 150 -2.83 -6.37 -17.02
C LYS A 150 -3.64 -6.07 -15.78
N LEU A 151 -3.68 -4.79 -15.42
CA LEU A 151 -4.59 -4.31 -14.41
C LEU A 151 -6.00 -4.23 -15.01
N MET A 152 -6.90 -5.08 -14.50
CA MET A 152 -8.24 -5.28 -15.02
C MET A 152 -9.26 -4.71 -14.02
N ALA A 153 -10.04 -3.72 -14.47
CA ALA A 153 -11.13 -3.16 -13.69
C ALA A 153 -12.41 -3.98 -13.96
N THR A 154 -12.57 -5.09 -13.23
CA THR A 154 -13.72 -6.00 -13.38
C THR A 154 -14.63 -5.94 -12.16
N PHE A 155 -15.91 -6.21 -12.39
CA PHE A 155 -16.91 -6.41 -11.34
C PHE A 155 -16.93 -7.83 -10.78
N GLU A 156 -15.96 -8.66 -11.17
CA GLU A 156 -15.86 -10.02 -10.68
C GLU A 156 -15.54 -10.03 -9.19
N ARG A 157 -16.04 -11.08 -8.52
CA ARG A 157 -15.64 -11.42 -7.16
C ARG A 157 -14.12 -11.53 -7.09
N LYS A 158 -13.53 -10.99 -6.04
CA LYS A 158 -12.09 -11.06 -5.77
C LYS A 158 -11.85 -11.96 -4.58
N GLU A 159 -10.87 -12.84 -4.72
CA GLU A 159 -10.46 -13.80 -3.69
C GLU A 159 -9.01 -13.50 -3.28
N ASN A 160 -8.74 -13.59 -1.98
CA ASN A 160 -7.43 -13.28 -1.38
C ASN A 160 -6.86 -11.95 -1.89
N TYR A 161 -7.70 -10.92 -1.94
CA TYR A 161 -7.35 -9.64 -2.52
C TYR A 161 -6.58 -8.79 -1.52
N ILE A 162 -5.32 -8.53 -1.83
CA ILE A 162 -4.44 -7.70 -1.01
C ILE A 162 -4.76 -6.23 -1.25
N VAL A 163 -5.11 -5.49 -0.20
CA VAL A 163 -5.54 -4.09 -0.29
C VAL A 163 -5.14 -3.27 0.93
N HIS A 164 -4.70 -2.04 0.69
CA HIS A 164 -4.45 -1.08 1.75
C HIS A 164 -5.76 -0.59 2.39
N TYR A 165 -5.79 -0.43 3.71
CA TYR A 165 -7.00 -0.14 4.49
C TYR A 165 -7.84 1.03 3.96
N ARG A 166 -7.22 2.07 3.39
CA ARG A 166 -7.96 3.21 2.84
C ARG A 166 -8.73 2.88 1.57
N ASN A 167 -8.13 2.09 0.68
CA ASN A 167 -8.81 1.65 -0.54
C ASN A 167 -9.94 0.70 -0.16
N LEU A 168 -9.74 -0.11 0.89
CA LEU A 168 -10.77 -0.99 1.43
C LEU A 168 -11.93 -0.19 2.05
N GLN A 169 -11.64 0.80 2.90
CA GLN A 169 -12.65 1.72 3.45
C GLN A 169 -13.43 2.40 2.32
N GLN A 170 -12.74 2.96 1.33
CA GLN A 170 -13.37 3.61 0.19
C GLN A 170 -14.29 2.66 -0.59
N ALA A 171 -13.85 1.41 -0.80
CA ALA A 171 -14.66 0.38 -1.45
C ALA A 171 -15.94 0.06 -0.64
N ILE A 172 -15.80 -0.15 0.67
CA ILE A 172 -16.91 -0.45 1.59
C ILE A 172 -17.89 0.73 1.65
N ASP A 173 -17.38 1.96 1.76
CA ASP A 173 -18.19 3.19 1.78
C ASP A 173 -18.99 3.38 0.49
N ASN A 174 -18.54 2.78 -0.62
CA ASN A 174 -19.24 2.77 -1.91
C ASN A 174 -20.08 1.51 -2.15
N GLY A 175 -20.24 0.65 -1.14
CA GLY A 175 -21.17 -0.48 -1.14
C GLY A 175 -20.58 -1.83 -1.55
N LEU A 176 -19.26 -1.95 -1.69
CA LEU A 176 -18.62 -3.26 -1.84
C LEU A 176 -18.72 -4.05 -0.53
N ILE A 177 -18.85 -5.37 -0.63
CA ILE A 177 -19.07 -6.25 0.51
C ILE A 177 -17.80 -7.08 0.74
N VAL A 178 -17.29 -7.05 1.96
CA VAL A 178 -16.20 -7.92 2.41
C VAL A 178 -16.81 -9.18 3.02
N GLU A 179 -16.38 -10.35 2.57
CA GLU A 179 -16.95 -11.63 3.01
C GLU A 179 -16.06 -12.38 4.01
N LYS A 180 -14.75 -12.15 3.94
CA LYS A 180 -13.74 -12.77 4.80
C LYS A 180 -12.57 -11.81 4.98
#